data_AF-A0A328BSR5-F1
#
_entry.id   AF-A0A328BSR5-F1
#
_cell.length_a   1.000
_cell.length_b   1.000
_cell.length_c   1.000
_cell.angle_alpha   90.00
_cell.angle_beta   90.00
_cell.angle_gamma   90.00
#
_symmetry.space_group_name_H-M   'P 1'
#
loop_
_entity.id
_entity.type
_entity.pdbx_description
1 polymer ?
#
loop_
_entity_poly.entity_id
_entity_poly.type
_entity_poly.pdbx_seq_one_letter_code
_entity_poly.pdbx_strand_id
1 'polypeptide(L)'
;MFYPLITPRIMFKQVFGVLLAALVSHGAWAQAAPTQPVLATASGGPVVPAPAAPNVEAYVRTATTTKGSELDFDKMLATKKQTVFLHNGSMYSKREYALVLWGLRVKALGVASAERACALYAGATNRSLSPAEKQALTDGFESGTPE
;
A
#
# COMPACT_ATOMS: atom_id res chain seq x y z
N MET A 1 -20.36 6.25 50.68
CA MET A 1 -19.33 6.83 49.78
C MET A 1 -18.07 5.98 49.88
N PHE A 2 -17.30 5.91 48.79
CA PHE A 2 -16.03 5.20 48.56
C PHE A 2 -16.11 3.82 47.88
N TYR A 3 -16.06 3.86 46.54
CA TYR A 3 -15.49 2.81 45.69
C TYR A 3 -14.07 3.25 45.29
N PRO A 4 -13.03 2.41 45.44
CA PRO A 4 -11.71 2.74 44.89
C PRO A 4 -11.64 2.39 43.39
N LEU A 5 -11.19 3.37 42.61
CA LEU A 5 -10.76 3.26 41.22
C LEU A 5 -9.63 2.22 41.09
N ILE A 6 -9.77 1.28 40.15
CA ILE A 6 -8.67 0.45 39.68
C ILE A 6 -8.41 0.80 38.21
N THR A 7 -7.28 1.46 37.97
CA THR A 7 -6.71 1.73 36.65
C THR A 7 -5.49 0.81 36.46
N PRO A 8 -5.38 0.05 35.36
CA PRO A 8 -4.10 -0.46 34.87
C PRO A 8 -3.65 0.44 33.70
N ARG A 9 -2.76 1.40 33.90
CA ARG A 9 -1.29 1.31 33.98
C ARG A 9 -0.66 0.72 32.70
N ILE A 10 -0.35 1.67 31.82
CA ILE A 10 0.55 1.60 30.66
C ILE A 10 1.85 0.86 31.03
N MET A 11 2.20 -0.17 30.25
CA MET A 11 3.52 -0.81 30.29
C MET A 11 4.26 -0.53 28.98
N PHE A 12 5.14 0.46 29.06
CA PHE A 12 6.19 0.78 28.10
C PHE A 12 7.37 -0.15 28.38
N LYS A 13 7.82 -0.97 27.43
CA LYS A 13 9.04 -1.78 27.59
C LYS A 13 9.89 -1.72 26.33
N GLN A 14 10.87 -0.82 26.42
CA GLN A 14 12.12 -0.72 25.67
C GLN A 14 12.90 -2.05 25.68
N VAL A 15 13.46 -2.45 24.53
CA VAL A 15 14.74 -3.16 24.44
C VAL A 15 15.44 -2.75 23.14
N PHE A 16 16.36 -1.80 23.24
CA PHE A 16 17.41 -1.53 22.26
C PHE A 16 18.59 -2.46 22.56
N GLY A 17 19.06 -3.19 21.57
CA GLY A 17 20.23 -4.08 21.69
C GLY A 17 21.08 -3.98 20.43
N VAL A 18 22.08 -3.11 20.47
CA VAL A 18 23.19 -3.01 19.53
C VAL A 18 24.35 -3.82 20.11
N LEU A 19 24.91 -4.80 19.38
CA LEU A 19 26.37 -4.98 19.28
C LEU A 19 26.84 -6.10 18.33
N LEU A 20 27.86 -5.75 17.53
CA LEU A 20 29.06 -6.51 17.08
C LEU A 20 28.86 -7.80 16.25
N ALA A 21 29.13 -7.82 14.93
CA ALA A 21 30.39 -7.73 14.19
C ALA A 21 31.14 -9.07 13.98
N ALA A 22 31.45 -9.30 12.70
CA ALA A 22 32.65 -9.92 12.12
C ALA A 22 32.33 -11.06 11.13
N LEU A 23 32.64 -10.87 9.84
CA LEU A 23 33.85 -11.45 9.24
C LEU A 23 34.03 -10.98 7.78
N VAL A 24 35.27 -10.57 7.51
CA VAL A 24 35.87 -10.29 6.21
C VAL A 24 35.93 -11.55 5.35
N SER A 25 35.73 -11.44 4.02
CA SER A 25 36.61 -12.04 3.01
C SER A 25 36.25 -11.61 1.58
N HIS A 26 37.27 -11.15 0.86
CA HIS A 26 37.30 -10.89 -0.57
C HIS A 26 37.28 -12.21 -1.35
N GLY A 27 36.57 -12.24 -2.48
CA GLY A 27 36.63 -13.33 -3.46
C GLY A 27 36.31 -12.83 -4.86
N ALA A 28 37.36 -12.64 -5.65
CA ALA A 28 37.30 -12.19 -7.03
C ALA A 28 37.13 -13.37 -8.02
N TRP A 29 36.55 -13.04 -9.18
CA TRP A 29 36.68 -13.67 -10.50
C TRP A 29 36.16 -15.10 -10.74
N ALA A 30 35.20 -15.21 -11.66
CA ALA A 30 35.33 -16.14 -12.80
C ALA A 30 34.49 -15.66 -13.99
N GLN A 31 35.18 -15.50 -15.11
CA GLN A 31 34.75 -15.02 -16.41
C GLN A 31 34.33 -16.22 -17.27
N ALA A 32 33.26 -16.09 -18.05
CA ALA A 32 33.05 -16.94 -19.22
C ALA A 32 32.41 -16.11 -20.34
N ALA A 33 33.22 -15.77 -21.35
CA ALA A 33 32.76 -15.45 -22.71
C ALA A 33 32.55 -16.79 -23.45
N PRO A 34 31.69 -16.89 -24.49
CA PRO A 34 31.92 -16.28 -25.81
C PRO A 34 30.59 -15.70 -26.40
N THR A 35 30.47 -14.90 -27.47
CA THR A 35 31.01 -14.96 -28.83
C THR A 35 30.48 -13.68 -29.53
N GLN A 36 31.28 -12.96 -30.31
CA GLN A 36 30.83 -11.87 -31.21
C GLN A 36 30.31 -12.46 -32.55
N PRO A 37 29.89 -11.73 -33.63
CA PRO A 37 29.71 -10.28 -33.90
C PRO A 37 28.30 -9.96 -34.50
N VAL A 38 27.83 -8.75 -34.83
CA VAL A 38 28.06 -7.98 -36.09
C VAL A 38 27.16 -6.71 -36.03
N LEU A 39 27.68 -5.58 -36.55
CA LEU A 39 26.95 -4.33 -36.83
C LEU A 39 25.80 -4.55 -37.84
N ALA A 40 24.59 -4.06 -37.53
CA ALA A 40 23.61 -3.72 -38.55
C ALA A 40 22.93 -2.38 -38.20
N THR A 41 23.14 -1.42 -39.11
CA THR A 41 22.52 -0.10 -39.10
C THR A 41 21.07 -0.16 -39.61
N ALA A 42 20.31 0.87 -39.24
CA ALA A 42 19.03 1.30 -39.79
C ALA A 42 17.81 0.36 -39.65
N SER A 43 16.76 0.88 -38.99
CA SER A 43 15.52 1.33 -39.65
C SER A 43 14.40 1.42 -38.61
N GLY A 44 13.69 2.55 -38.61
CA GLY A 44 12.56 2.80 -37.71
C GLY A 44 11.48 1.72 -37.82
N GLY A 45 11.34 0.95 -36.74
CA GLY A 45 10.15 0.18 -36.42
C GLY A 45 9.67 0.60 -35.03
N PRO A 46 8.35 0.52 -34.74
CA PRO A 46 7.85 0.88 -33.42
C PRO A 46 8.53 -0.02 -32.40
N VAL A 47 9.29 0.59 -31.48
CA VAL A 47 9.79 -0.06 -30.29
C VAL A 47 8.56 -0.59 -29.57
N VAL A 48 8.27 -1.88 -29.69
CA VAL A 48 7.29 -2.53 -28.82
C VAL A 48 7.88 -2.39 -27.43
N PRO A 49 7.29 -1.58 -26.53
CA PRO A 49 7.84 -1.44 -25.20
C PRO A 49 7.84 -2.82 -24.57
N ALA A 50 8.99 -3.21 -24.04
CA ALA A 50 9.13 -4.38 -23.18
C ALA A 50 7.97 -4.42 -22.18
N PRO A 51 7.40 -5.60 -21.86
CA PRO A 51 6.28 -5.71 -20.94
C PRO A 51 6.69 -5.06 -19.62
N ALA A 52 6.13 -3.89 -19.36
CA ALA A 52 6.40 -3.12 -18.17
C ALA A 52 6.10 -4.02 -16.97
N ALA A 53 6.99 -3.98 -15.96
CA ALA A 53 6.63 -4.41 -14.61
C ALA A 53 5.19 -3.94 -14.30
N PRO A 54 4.36 -4.76 -13.65
CA PRO A 54 2.93 -4.46 -13.51
C PRO A 54 2.78 -3.03 -13.00
N ASN A 55 2.20 -2.16 -13.83
CA ASN A 55 1.98 -0.77 -13.48
C ASN A 55 0.95 -0.78 -12.33
N VAL A 56 1.45 -0.73 -11.10
CA VAL A 56 0.66 -0.83 -9.86
C VAL A 56 -0.52 0.14 -9.91
N GLU A 57 -0.30 1.36 -10.39
CA GLU A 57 -1.36 2.36 -10.51
C GLU A 57 -2.45 1.94 -11.52
N ALA A 58 -2.06 1.32 -12.64
CA ALA A 58 -3.01 0.80 -13.63
C ALA A 58 -3.80 -0.40 -13.08
N TYR A 59 -3.15 -1.26 -12.31
CA TYR A 59 -3.81 -2.36 -11.59
C TYR A 59 -4.81 -1.82 -10.57
N VAL A 60 -4.37 -0.91 -9.69
CA VAL A 60 -5.21 -0.29 -8.66
C VAL A 60 -6.41 0.42 -9.28
N ARG A 61 -6.22 1.15 -10.39
CA ARG A 61 -7.31 1.80 -11.12
C ARG A 61 -8.32 0.79 -11.63
N THR A 62 -7.85 -0.25 -12.32
CA THR A 62 -8.71 -1.31 -12.86
C THR A 62 -9.48 -2.01 -11.75
N ALA A 63 -8.79 -2.45 -10.71
CA ALA A 63 -9.40 -3.10 -9.56
C ALA A 63 -10.42 -2.18 -8.85
N THR A 64 -10.16 -0.88 -8.73
CA THR A 64 -11.11 0.06 -8.11
C THR A 64 -12.39 0.24 -8.94
N THR A 65 -12.31 0.20 -10.28
CA THR A 65 -13.49 0.28 -11.15
C THR A 65 -14.23 -1.05 -11.28
N THR A 66 -13.53 -2.18 -11.16
CA THR A 66 -14.13 -3.51 -11.23
C THR A 66 -14.90 -3.86 -9.95
N LYS A 67 -16.23 -3.95 -10.05
CA LYS A 67 -17.08 -4.38 -8.93
C LYS A 67 -16.77 -5.82 -8.52
N GLY A 68 -16.64 -6.05 -7.22
CA GLY A 68 -16.28 -7.35 -6.65
C GLY A 68 -14.79 -7.72 -6.77
N SER A 69 -13.92 -6.77 -7.13
CA SER A 69 -12.48 -6.95 -7.04
C SER A 69 -12.00 -6.98 -5.58
N GLU A 70 -10.71 -7.25 -5.39
CA GLU A 70 -10.07 -7.19 -4.07
C GLU A 70 -10.08 -5.78 -3.44
N LEU A 71 -10.23 -4.73 -4.24
CA LEU A 71 -10.34 -3.35 -3.76
C LEU A 71 -11.80 -2.90 -3.52
N ASP A 72 -12.79 -3.77 -3.74
CA ASP A 72 -14.21 -3.50 -3.44
C ASP A 72 -14.56 -3.83 -1.99
N PHE A 73 -14.05 -2.99 -1.08
CA PHE A 73 -14.30 -3.13 0.35
C PHE A 73 -15.74 -2.77 0.75
N ASP A 74 -16.47 -2.02 -0.08
CA ASP A 74 -17.87 -1.68 0.20
C ASP A 74 -18.73 -2.96 0.18
N LYS A 75 -18.54 -3.83 -0.82
CA LYS A 75 -19.18 -5.15 -0.87
C LYS A 75 -18.75 -6.06 0.29
N MET A 76 -17.47 -6.04 0.65
CA MET A 76 -16.96 -6.82 1.79
C MET A 76 -17.66 -6.40 3.09
N LEU A 77 -17.80 -5.09 3.32
CA LEU A 77 -18.42 -4.53 4.51
C LEU A 77 -19.96 -4.57 4.46
N ALA A 78 -20.58 -4.67 3.29
CA ALA A 78 -22.04 -4.81 3.15
C ALA A 78 -22.57 -6.04 3.91
N THR A 79 -21.80 -7.13 3.96
CA THR A 79 -22.14 -8.35 4.71
C THR A 79 -22.08 -8.18 6.24
N LYS A 80 -21.40 -7.15 6.74
CA LYS A 80 -21.26 -6.89 8.17
C LYS A 80 -22.47 -6.12 8.70
N LYS A 81 -23.06 -6.59 9.81
CA LYS A 81 -24.16 -5.90 10.51
C LYS A 81 -23.71 -4.64 11.26
N GLN A 82 -22.40 -4.44 11.49
CA GLN A 82 -21.91 -3.24 12.15
C GLN A 82 -21.99 -2.02 11.23
N THR A 83 -22.32 -0.87 11.84
CA THR A 83 -22.48 0.41 11.16
C THR A 83 -21.27 1.33 11.33
N VAL A 84 -20.49 1.12 12.40
CA VAL A 84 -19.32 1.92 12.77
C VAL A 84 -18.12 0.99 12.99
N PHE A 85 -16.94 1.42 12.54
CA PHE A 85 -15.69 0.69 12.63
C PHE A 85 -14.65 1.55 13.36
N LEU A 86 -13.87 0.96 14.26
CA LEU A 86 -12.75 1.64 14.90
C LEU A 86 -11.46 1.31 14.16
N HIS A 87 -10.68 2.34 13.84
CA HIS A 87 -9.33 2.19 13.32
C HIS A 87 -8.43 3.29 13.90
N ASN A 88 -7.28 2.90 14.43
CA ASN A 88 -6.31 3.80 15.06
C ASN A 88 -6.92 4.78 16.10
N GLY A 89 -7.94 4.34 16.85
CA GLY A 89 -8.64 5.17 17.84
C GLY A 89 -9.75 6.08 17.29
N SER A 90 -9.88 6.19 15.96
CA SER A 90 -10.95 6.94 15.29
C SER A 90 -12.13 6.05 14.91
N MET A 91 -13.33 6.62 14.97
CA MET A 91 -14.57 5.95 14.53
C MET A 91 -14.92 6.36 13.11
N TYR A 92 -15.11 5.36 12.24
CA TYR A 92 -15.45 5.55 10.84
C TYR A 92 -16.81 4.92 10.53
N SER A 93 -17.58 5.56 9.68
CA SER A 93 -18.75 4.93 9.07
C SER A 93 -18.32 3.78 8.15
N LYS A 94 -19.25 2.90 7.77
CA LYS A 94 -18.97 1.79 6.84
C LYS A 94 -18.27 2.24 5.55
N ARG A 95 -18.71 3.37 4.98
CA ARG A 95 -18.16 3.92 3.75
C ARG A 95 -16.74 4.46 3.93
N GLU A 96 -16.51 5.21 5.00
CA GLU A 96 -15.19 5.76 5.31
C GLU A 96 -14.21 4.63 5.64
N TYR A 97 -14.66 3.61 6.37
CA TYR A 97 -13.83 2.45 6.68
C TYR A 97 -13.46 1.64 5.43
N ALA A 98 -14.32 1.59 4.42
CA ALA A 98 -13.96 1.01 3.12
C ALA A 98 -12.76 1.74 2.49
N LEU A 99 -12.69 3.07 2.64
CA LEU A 99 -11.57 3.88 2.17
C LEU A 99 -10.31 3.69 2.99
N VAL A 100 -10.44 3.51 4.32
CA VAL A 100 -9.33 3.13 5.19
C VAL A 100 -8.70 1.83 4.65
N LEU A 101 -9.50 0.77 4.50
CA LEU A 101 -9.02 -0.53 4.01
C LEU A 101 -8.42 -0.43 2.60
N TRP A 102 -9.01 0.38 1.74
CA TRP A 102 -8.46 0.66 0.42
C TRP A 102 -7.07 1.30 0.52
N GLY A 103 -6.91 2.32 1.37
CA GLY A 103 -5.63 2.98 1.67
C GLY A 103 -4.56 2.00 2.13
N LEU A 104 -4.89 1.09 3.06
CA LEU A 104 -3.97 0.04 3.50
C LEU A 104 -3.53 -0.85 2.33
N ARG A 105 -4.49 -1.30 1.51
CA ARG A 105 -4.19 -2.23 0.42
C ARG A 105 -3.34 -1.58 -0.66
N VAL A 106 -3.61 -0.34 -1.03
CA VAL A 106 -2.81 0.34 -2.06
C VAL A 106 -1.40 0.67 -1.59
N LYS A 107 -1.18 0.91 -0.29
CA LYS A 107 0.18 1.01 0.25
C LYS A 107 0.91 -0.32 0.19
N ALA A 108 0.24 -1.41 0.57
CA ALA A 108 0.81 -2.76 0.45
C ALA A 108 1.14 -3.11 -1.02
N LEU A 109 0.37 -2.61 -1.98
CA LEU A 109 0.65 -2.76 -3.41
C LEU A 109 1.82 -1.89 -3.91
N GLY A 110 2.34 -0.97 -3.09
CA GLY A 110 3.50 -0.15 -3.42
C GLY A 110 3.18 1.23 -4.02
N VAL A 111 1.98 1.78 -3.81
CA VAL A 111 1.70 3.18 -4.17
C VAL A 111 2.60 4.11 -3.35
N ALA A 112 3.15 5.15 -4.00
CA ALA A 112 4.23 5.95 -3.45
C ALA A 112 3.82 6.90 -2.30
N SER A 113 2.60 7.45 -2.32
CA SER A 113 2.14 8.38 -1.27
C SER A 113 0.62 8.41 -1.12
N ALA A 114 0.15 8.96 0.00
CA ALA A 114 -1.27 9.12 0.28
C ALA A 114 -1.96 10.10 -0.69
N GLU A 115 -1.27 11.15 -1.14
CA GLU A 115 -1.79 12.08 -2.15
C GLU A 115 -2.02 11.37 -3.48
N ARG A 116 -1.06 10.51 -3.88
CA ARG A 116 -1.21 9.69 -5.08
C ARG A 116 -2.35 8.70 -4.95
N ALA A 117 -2.48 8.04 -3.80
CA ALA A 117 -3.58 7.14 -3.51
C ALA A 117 -4.94 7.87 -3.60
N CYS A 118 -5.08 9.06 -3.02
CA CYS A 118 -6.27 9.91 -3.13
C CYS A 118 -6.59 10.27 -4.59
N ALA A 119 -5.59 10.70 -5.35
CA ALA A 119 -5.75 11.07 -6.76
C ALA A 119 -6.17 9.87 -7.61
N LEU A 120 -5.58 8.70 -7.36
CA LEU A 120 -5.94 7.46 -8.05
C LEU A 120 -7.38 7.05 -7.75
N TYR A 121 -7.80 7.10 -6.50
CA TYR A 121 -9.16 6.74 -6.11
C TYR A 121 -10.19 7.69 -6.75
N ALA A 122 -9.96 9.01 -6.65
CA ALA A 122 -10.84 10.01 -7.24
C ALA A 122 -10.93 9.87 -8.77
N GLY A 123 -9.79 9.59 -9.42
CA GLY A 123 -9.73 9.34 -10.87
C GLY A 123 -10.44 8.05 -11.28
N ALA A 124 -10.26 6.96 -10.53
CA ALA A 124 -10.86 5.65 -10.84
C ALA A 124 -12.38 5.61 -10.63
N THR A 125 -12.87 6.35 -9.63
CA THR A 125 -14.30 6.41 -9.30
C THR A 125 -15.04 7.55 -9.99
N ASN A 126 -14.31 8.43 -10.70
CA ASN A 126 -14.82 9.67 -11.28
C ASN A 126 -15.62 10.51 -10.27
N ARG A 127 -15.21 10.46 -8.99
CA ARG A 127 -15.92 11.07 -7.87
C ARG A 127 -14.95 11.87 -7.01
N SER A 128 -15.39 13.06 -6.60
CA SER A 128 -14.69 13.86 -5.61
C SER A 128 -14.84 13.25 -4.21
N LEU A 129 -13.71 13.03 -3.54
CA LEU A 129 -13.68 12.64 -2.14
C LEU A 129 -13.99 13.83 -1.23
N SER A 130 -14.87 13.64 -0.26
CA SER A 130 -15.09 14.61 0.81
C SER A 130 -13.85 14.73 1.73
N PRO A 131 -13.74 15.78 2.56
CA PRO A 131 -12.62 15.91 3.49
C PRO A 131 -12.47 14.72 4.45
N ALA A 132 -13.59 14.21 4.98
CA ALA A 132 -13.59 13.04 5.86
C ALA A 132 -13.16 11.76 5.12
N GLU A 133 -13.59 11.58 3.87
CA GLU A 133 -13.20 10.45 3.03
C GLU A 133 -11.71 10.49 2.68
N LYS A 134 -11.16 11.68 2.37
CA LYS A 134 -9.73 11.86 2.15
C LYS A 134 -8.92 11.55 3.40
N GLN A 135 -9.40 12.01 4.57
CA GLN A 135 -8.74 11.72 5.83
C GLN A 135 -8.74 10.21 6.10
N ALA A 136 -9.88 9.53 5.95
CA ALA A 136 -9.99 8.09 6.16
C ALA A 136 -9.05 7.29 5.24
N LEU A 137 -8.97 7.67 3.95
CA LEU A 137 -8.04 7.04 3.01
C LEU A 137 -6.59 7.29 3.41
N THR A 138 -6.26 8.52 3.80
CA THR A 138 -4.91 8.92 4.23
C THR A 138 -4.51 8.17 5.49
N ASP A 139 -5.38 8.12 6.51
CA ASP A 139 -5.14 7.37 7.75
C ASP A 139 -4.89 5.89 7.45
N GLY A 140 -5.71 5.31 6.58
CA GLY A 140 -5.54 3.93 6.15
C GLY A 140 -4.20 3.70 5.43
N PHE A 141 -3.84 4.60 4.52
CA PHE A 141 -2.57 4.56 3.82
C PHE A 141 -1.41 4.70 4.82
N GLU A 142 -1.40 5.69 5.71
CA GLU A 142 -0.32 5.87 6.66
C GLU A 142 -0.15 4.69 7.62
N SER A 143 -1.25 4.06 8.04
CA SER A 143 -1.22 2.87 8.89
C SER A 143 -0.76 1.59 8.17
N GLY A 144 -0.87 1.53 6.84
CA GLY A 144 -0.48 0.35 6.07
C GLY A 144 1.02 0.08 6.19
N THR A 145 1.43 -1.19 6.28
CA THR A 145 2.84 -1.57 6.18
C THR A 145 3.17 -1.91 4.73
N PRO A 146 4.26 -1.37 4.15
CA PRO A 146 4.78 -1.90 2.90
C PRO A 146 5.31 -3.31 3.15
N GLU A 147 4.96 -4.28 2.28
CA GLU A 147 5.56 -5.63 2.30
C GLU A 147 6.94 -5.63 1.63
#